data_AF-A0A529MHL5-F1
#
_entry.id   AF-A0A529MHL5-F1
#
_cell.length_a   1.000
_cell.length_b   1.000
_cell.length_c   1.000
_cell.angle_alpha   90.00
_cell.angle_beta   90.00
_cell.angle_gamma   90.00
#
_symmetry.space_group_name_H-M   'P 1'
#
loop_
_entity.id
_entity.type
_entity.pdbx_description
1 polymer ?
#
loop_
_entity_poly.entity_id
_entity_poly.type
_entity_poly.pdbx_seq_one_letter_code
_entity_poly.pdbx_strand_id
1 'polypeptide(L)'
;AYGDWASANLRNWKDKLHNFAIRPIQQFTYSSGKNATDIALVIDAMELLYTQKLDAFCLASSDADFTPLVMQLKANGHEVYGFGERKTPTPFINACTTFLYLDSLDDA
;
A
#
# COMPACT_ATOMS: atom_id res chain seq x y z
N ALA A 1 7.17 3.44 -0.68
CA ALA A 1 7.04 2.32 0.28
C ALA A 1 7.07 2.89 1.70
N TYR A 2 6.08 2.55 2.53
CA TYR A 2 5.92 3.10 3.88
C TYR A 2 6.45 2.11 4.91
N GLY A 3 7.22 2.58 5.89
CA GLY A 3 7.71 1.73 6.98
C GLY A 3 8.80 2.38 7.82
N ASP A 4 9.23 1.64 8.83
CA ASP A 4 10.36 2.05 9.69
C ASP A 4 11.69 1.58 9.09
N TRP A 5 12.25 2.35 8.16
CA TRP A 5 13.52 2.05 7.48
C TRP A 5 14.76 2.13 8.38
N ALA A 6 14.61 2.55 9.63
CA ALA A 6 15.65 2.40 10.65
C ALA A 6 15.65 1.00 11.30
N SER A 7 14.56 0.23 11.13
CA SER A 7 14.43 -1.12 11.65
C SER A 7 15.35 -2.11 10.95
N ALA A 8 15.95 -3.01 11.74
CA ALA A 8 16.81 -4.08 11.22
C ALA A 8 16.08 -4.99 10.21
N ASN A 9 14.77 -5.18 10.37
CA ASN A 9 13.95 -6.04 9.50
C ASN A 9 13.84 -5.53 8.06
N LEU A 10 13.98 -4.22 7.84
CA LEU A 10 13.89 -3.59 6.52
C LEU A 10 15.25 -3.31 5.88
N ARG A 11 16.36 -3.66 6.55
CA ARG A 11 17.71 -3.38 6.06
C ARG A 11 17.98 -3.93 4.67
N ASN A 12 17.51 -5.15 4.39
CA ASN A 12 17.71 -5.84 3.10
C ASN A 12 16.80 -5.30 1.98
N TRP A 13 15.82 -4.46 2.30
CA TRP A 13 14.91 -3.86 1.32
C TRP A 13 15.42 -2.52 0.78
N LYS A 14 16.30 -1.83 1.51
CA LYS A 14 16.81 -0.51 1.13
C LYS A 14 17.46 -0.51 -0.25
N ASP A 15 18.31 -1.49 -0.54
CA ASP A 15 19.01 -1.60 -1.82
C ASP A 15 18.01 -1.92 -2.96
N LYS A 16 17.02 -2.78 -2.68
CA LYS A 16 15.96 -3.09 -3.64
C LYS A 16 15.15 -1.84 -4.00
N LEU A 17 14.73 -1.05 -3.01
CA LEU A 17 13.99 0.19 -3.26
C LEU A 17 14.77 1.14 -4.18
N HIS A 18 16.07 1.27 -3.95
CA HIS A 18 16.92 2.14 -4.77
C HIS A 18 16.99 1.63 -6.22
N ASN A 19 17.21 0.33 -6.40
CA ASN A 19 17.28 -0.29 -7.73
C ASN A 19 15.98 -0.14 -8.55
N PHE A 20 14.82 -0.13 -7.89
CA PHE A 20 13.52 0.05 -8.53
C PHE A 20 12.98 1.49 -8.48
N ALA A 21 13.81 2.47 -8.10
CA ALA A 21 13.42 3.88 -7.98
C ALA A 21 12.19 4.12 -7.07
N ILE A 22 12.00 3.29 -6.05
CA ILE A 22 10.89 3.40 -5.11
C ILE A 22 11.31 4.33 -3.98
N ARG A 23 10.55 5.42 -3.79
CA ARG A 23 10.78 6.34 -2.68
C ARG A 23 10.40 5.68 -1.34
N PRO A 24 11.33 5.60 -0.36
CA PRO A 24 10.99 5.22 1.00
C PRO A 24 10.32 6.39 1.74
N ILE A 25 9.23 6.12 2.45
CA ILE A 25 8.60 7.01 3.41
C ILE A 25 8.87 6.45 4.80
N GLN A 26 9.67 7.18 5.58
CA GLN A 26 10.06 6.81 6.93
C GLN A 26 8.96 7.11 7.92
N GLN A 27 8.58 6.09 8.71
CA GLN A 27 7.69 6.24 9.85
C GLN A 27 8.31 5.54 11.06
N PHE A 28 8.62 6.30 12.12
CA PHE A 28 9.18 5.74 13.34
C PHE A 28 8.11 5.01 14.14
N THR A 29 8.36 3.75 14.45
CA THR A 29 7.48 2.96 15.30
C THR A 29 7.79 3.23 16.77
N TYR A 30 7.14 4.25 17.37
CA TYR A 30 7.33 4.59 18.79
C TYR A 30 6.78 3.55 19.77
N SER A 31 5.93 2.63 19.30
CA SER A 31 5.39 1.52 20.09
C SER A 31 5.00 0.39 19.14
N SER A 32 5.42 -0.84 19.47
CA SER A 32 5.09 -2.04 18.70
C SER A 32 3.57 -2.23 18.62
N GLY A 33 3.04 -2.49 17.42
CA GLY A 33 1.60 -2.75 17.20
C GLY A 33 0.72 -1.52 16.98
N LYS A 34 1.30 -0.34 16.69
CA LYS A 34 0.54 0.86 16.29
C LYS A 34 0.56 1.05 14.77
N ASN A 35 -0.58 1.44 14.22
CA ASN A 35 -0.84 1.60 12.78
C ASN A 35 -0.31 2.94 12.22
N ALA A 36 0.84 3.43 12.72
CA ALA A 36 1.38 4.74 12.32
C ALA A 36 1.76 4.77 10.83
N THR A 37 2.31 3.67 10.32
CA THR A 37 2.64 3.48 8.91
C THR A 37 1.38 3.52 8.05
N ASP A 38 0.31 2.85 8.47
CA ASP A 38 -0.94 2.75 7.73
C ASP A 38 -1.64 4.11 7.66
N ILE A 39 -1.66 4.84 8.79
CA ILE A 39 -2.20 6.20 8.86
C ILE A 39 -1.42 7.13 7.91
N ALA A 40 -0.09 7.07 7.90
CA ALA A 40 0.71 7.88 7.00
C ALA A 40 0.42 7.57 5.52
N LEU A 41 0.26 6.29 5.16
CA LEU A 41 -0.13 5.88 3.82
C LEU A 41 -1.50 6.44 3.44
N VAL A 42 -2.49 6.33 4.34
CA VAL A 42 -3.84 6.84 4.10
C VAL A 42 -3.84 8.35 3.92
N ILE A 43 -3.08 9.10 4.73
CA ILE A 43 -2.95 10.55 4.61
C ILE A 43 -2.43 10.95 3.24
N ASP A 44 -1.32 10.36 2.79
CA ASP A 44 -0.73 10.66 1.49
C ASP A 44 -1.68 10.29 0.33
N ALA A 45 -2.36 9.14 0.42
CA ALA A 45 -3.33 8.73 -0.60
C ALA A 45 -4.50 9.72 -0.71
N MET A 46 -5.02 10.20 0.43
CA MET A 46 -6.09 11.19 0.46
C MET A 46 -5.63 12.57 0.01
N GLU A 47 -4.39 12.97 0.30
CA GLU A 47 -3.81 14.20 -0.24
C GLU A 47 -3.70 14.12 -1.77
N LEU A 48 -3.17 13.01 -2.31
CA LEU A 48 -3.07 12.80 -3.75
C LEU A 48 -4.44 12.83 -4.43
N LEU A 49 -5.45 12.20 -3.82
CA LEU A 49 -6.83 12.20 -4.32
C LEU A 49 -7.37 13.62 -4.57
N TYR A 50 -7.08 14.56 -3.67
CA TYR A 50 -7.63 15.92 -3.77
C TYR A 50 -6.70 16.95 -4.41
N THR A 51 -5.41 16.66 -4.52
CA THR A 51 -4.41 17.61 -5.04
C THR A 51 -3.95 17.30 -6.46
N GLN A 52 -4.09 16.05 -6.91
CA GLN A 52 -3.60 15.60 -8.20
C GLN A 52 -4.75 15.09 -9.08
N LYS A 53 -4.53 15.09 -10.39
CA LYS A 53 -5.42 14.43 -11.36
C LYS A 53 -4.79 13.09 -11.73
N LEU A 54 -5.20 12.05 -11.01
CA LEU A 54 -4.72 10.69 -11.21
C LEU A 54 -5.81 9.85 -11.88
N ASP A 55 -5.42 8.95 -12.78
CA ASP A 55 -6.36 8.00 -13.38
C ASP A 55 -6.65 6.83 -12.43
N ALA A 56 -5.64 6.40 -11.67
CA ALA A 56 -5.71 5.22 -10.82
C ALA A 56 -4.82 5.28 -9.58
N PHE A 57 -5.15 4.44 -8.61
CA PHE A 57 -4.37 4.18 -7.40
C PHE A 57 -3.96 2.71 -7.34
N CYS A 58 -2.77 2.45 -6.82
CA CYS A 58 -2.25 1.10 -6.59
C CYS A 58 -1.90 0.92 -5.11
N LEU A 59 -2.49 -0.09 -4.46
CA LEU A 59 -2.22 -0.45 -3.08
C LEU A 59 -1.60 -1.84 -3.02
N ALA A 60 -0.34 -1.92 -2.66
CA ALA A 60 0.35 -3.18 -2.40
C ALA A 60 0.30 -3.51 -0.90
N SER A 61 -0.73 -4.23 -0.49
CA SER A 61 -0.96 -4.68 0.88
C SER A 61 -1.90 -5.89 0.93
N SER A 62 -1.73 -6.75 1.93
CA SER A 62 -2.69 -7.82 2.26
C SER A 62 -3.57 -7.46 3.47
N ASP A 63 -3.48 -6.23 3.97
CA ASP A 63 -4.24 -5.75 5.11
C ASP A 63 -5.62 -5.22 4.67
N ALA A 64 -6.68 -5.80 5.25
CA ALA A 64 -8.05 -5.43 4.92
C ALA A 64 -8.50 -4.12 5.57
N ASP A 65 -7.74 -3.57 6.52
CA ASP A 65 -8.05 -2.28 7.15
C ASP A 65 -8.00 -1.11 6.15
N PHE A 66 -7.38 -1.29 4.97
CA PHE A 66 -7.40 -0.33 3.87
C PHE A 66 -8.70 -0.34 3.04
N THR A 67 -9.66 -1.24 3.31
CA THR A 67 -10.92 -1.33 2.58
C THR A 67 -11.67 0.02 2.47
N PRO A 68 -11.81 0.83 3.55
CA PRO A 68 -12.48 2.13 3.45
C PRO A 68 -11.76 3.12 2.53
N LEU A 69 -10.42 3.11 2.50
CA LEU A 69 -9.64 3.93 1.58
C LEU A 69 -9.94 3.54 0.12
N VAL A 70 -9.91 2.24 -0.19
CA VAL A 70 -10.25 1.74 -1.53
C VAL A 70 -11.66 2.17 -1.96
N MET A 71 -12.64 2.04 -1.07
CA MET A 71 -14.02 2.47 -1.33
C MET A 71 -14.10 3.97 -1.59
N GLN A 72 -13.40 4.79 -0.80
CA GLN A 72 -13.39 6.24 -0.97
C GLN A 72 -12.76 6.65 -2.31
N LEU A 73 -11.63 6.06 -2.69
CA LEU A 73 -10.96 6.33 -3.96
C LEU A 73 -11.86 5.97 -5.16
N LYS A 74 -12.52 4.81 -5.12
CA LYS A 74 -13.47 4.39 -6.15
C LYS A 74 -14.71 5.27 -6.23
N ALA A 75 -15.23 5.71 -5.08
CA ALA A 75 -16.38 6.63 -5.03
C ALA A 75 -16.06 7.98 -5.69
N ASN A 76 -14.78 8.38 -5.73
CA ASN A 76 -14.31 9.58 -6.44
C ASN A 76 -13.96 9.31 -7.91
N GLY A 77 -14.27 8.12 -8.45
CA GLY A 77 -14.14 7.81 -9.87
C GLY A 77 -12.78 7.26 -10.29
N HIS A 78 -11.90 6.91 -9.34
CA HIS A 78 -10.60 6.33 -9.67
C HIS A 78 -10.64 4.81 -9.72
N GLU A 79 -9.84 4.23 -10.62
CA GLU A 79 -9.56 2.80 -10.56
C GLU A 79 -8.62 2.49 -9.40
N VAL A 80 -8.88 1.40 -8.67
CA VAL A 80 -8.02 0.99 -7.55
C VAL A 80 -7.53 -0.43 -7.76
N TYR A 81 -6.22 -0.57 -7.93
CA TYR A 81 -5.53 -1.83 -8.11
C TYR A 81 -4.95 -2.30 -6.78
N GLY A 82 -5.42 -3.45 -6.28
CA GLY A 82 -4.89 -4.09 -5.08
C GLY A 82 -3.86 -5.15 -5.42
N PHE A 83 -2.81 -5.27 -4.61
CA PHE A 83 -1.79 -6.31 -4.74
C PHE A 83 -1.54 -6.95 -3.39
N GLY A 84 -1.61 -8.28 -3.30
CA GLY A 84 -1.37 -8.98 -2.05
C GLY A 84 -1.26 -10.49 -2.19
N GLU A 85 -1.17 -11.18 -1.06
CA GLU A 85 -1.09 -12.64 -1.02
C GLU A 85 -2.47 -13.29 -1.17
N ARG A 86 -2.54 -14.58 -1.51
CA ARG A 86 -3.83 -15.31 -1.56
C ARG A 86 -4.60 -15.38 -0.24
N LYS A 87 -3.91 -15.21 0.89
CA LYS A 87 -4.54 -15.14 2.21
C LYS A 87 -5.25 -13.81 2.50
N THR A 88 -5.16 -12.85 1.57
CA THR A 88 -5.80 -11.54 1.71
C THR A 88 -7.31 -11.70 1.90
N PRO A 89 -7.93 -11.03 2.88
CA PRO A 89 -9.36 -11.17 3.13
C PRO A 89 -10.23 -10.75 1.92
N THR A 90 -11.25 -11.56 1.62
CA THR A 90 -12.20 -11.34 0.53
C THR A 90 -12.82 -9.93 0.49
N PRO A 91 -13.16 -9.27 1.63
CA PRO A 91 -13.69 -7.91 1.60
C PRO A 91 -12.75 -6.90 0.93
N PHE A 92 -11.44 -7.01 1.17
CA PHE A 92 -10.46 -6.10 0.56
C PHE A 92 -10.30 -6.38 -0.93
N ILE A 93 -10.23 -7.66 -1.32
CA ILE A 93 -10.17 -8.09 -2.73
C ILE A 93 -11.36 -7.55 -3.51
N ASN A 94 -12.57 -7.70 -2.97
CA ASN A 94 -13.80 -7.25 -3.61
C ASN A 94 -13.95 -5.72 -3.64
N ALA A 95 -13.29 -5.01 -2.72
CA ALA A 95 -13.31 -3.56 -2.70
C ALA A 95 -12.52 -2.99 -3.89
N CYS A 96 -11.42 -3.63 -4.31
CA CYS A 96 -10.61 -3.17 -5.42
C CYS A 96 -11.36 -3.18 -6.77
N THR A 97 -10.87 -2.43 -7.75
CA THR A 97 -11.30 -2.55 -9.16
C THR A 97 -10.69 -3.82 -9.77
N THR A 98 -9.43 -4.08 -9.46
CA THR A 98 -8.72 -5.30 -9.84
C THR A 98 -7.78 -5.68 -8.71
N PHE A 99 -7.68 -6.97 -8.40
CA PHE A 99 -6.76 -7.49 -7.39
C PHE A 99 -5.80 -8.49 -8.03
N LEU A 100 -4.50 -8.27 -7.82
CA LEU A 100 -3.43 -9.08 -8.37
C LEU A 100 -2.73 -9.83 -7.23
N TYR A 101 -2.68 -11.16 -7.35
CA TYR A 101 -1.96 -11.98 -6.38
C TYR A 101 -0.46 -11.95 -6.66
N LEU A 102 0.35 -11.65 -5.65
CA LEU A 102 1.81 -11.51 -5.79
C LEU A 102 2.56 -12.85 -5.76
N ASP A 103 1.89 -13.93 -5.39
CA ASP A 103 2.48 -15.27 -5.32
C ASP A 103 2.61 -15.97 -6.68
N SER A 104 2.08 -15.38 -7.75
CA SER A 104 2.28 -15.85 -9.13
C SER A 104 3.47 -15.19 -9.83
N LEU A 105 4.30 -14.42 -9.11
CA LEU A 105 5.44 -13.67 -9.67
C LEU A 105 6.79 -14.40 -9.54
N ASP A 106 6.84 -15.59 -8.93
CA ASP A 106 8.08 -16.35 -8.75
C ASP A 106 8.61 -17.00 -10.04
N ASP A 107 7.93 -16.81 -11.19
CA ASP A 107 8.31 -17.36 -12.50
C ASP A 107 8.83 -16.31 -13.51
N ALA A 108 9.41 -15.18 -13.06
CA ALA A 108 9.98 -14.15 -13.94
C ALA A 108 11.45 -13.82 -13.64
#